data_AF-A0A521YST6-F1
#
_entry.id   AF-A0A521YST6-F1
#
_cell.length_a   1.000
_cell.length_b   1.000
_cell.length_c   1.000
_cell.angle_alpha   90.00
_cell.angle_beta   90.00
_cell.angle_gamma   90.00
#
_symmetry.space_group_name_H-M   'P 1'
#
loop_
_entity.id
_entity.type
_entity.pdbx_description
1 polymer ?
#
loop_
_entity_poly.entity_id
_entity_poly.type
_entity_poly.pdbx_seq_one_letter_code
_entity_poly.pdbx_strand_id
1 'polypeptide(L)'
;MSALLILSLLAVMSFRGLGAVLDARDQVRQETEKWRSVAAFFARFQRDVQLSAPRPLRAASGRLEFSRFASAEGIDMPRRVAYRLNENHEIEIALWPGLDATPHAPPARYVVLPAVAQFELQYLDSELVWVDAWPRTERDPPLPRAVRLRIVLASGEELVRVFALTS
;
A
#
# COMPACT_ATOMS: atom_id res chain seq x y z
N MET A 1 -41.28 44.87 -15.09
CA MET A 1 -41.22 44.00 -13.89
C MET A 1 -41.01 42.53 -14.25
N SER A 2 -41.62 42.02 -15.33
CA SER A 2 -41.52 40.62 -15.79
C SER A 2 -40.10 40.17 -16.24
N ALA A 3 -39.30 41.05 -16.82
CA ALA A 3 -37.94 40.72 -17.29
C ALA A 3 -36.95 40.38 -16.15
N LEU A 4 -37.11 41.01 -14.97
CA LEU A 4 -36.25 40.78 -13.82
C LEU A 4 -36.50 39.40 -13.18
N LEU A 5 -37.74 38.89 -13.25
CA LEU A 5 -38.11 37.56 -12.75
C LEU A 5 -37.52 36.42 -13.61
N ILE A 6 -37.47 36.62 -14.92
CA ILE A 6 -36.87 35.63 -15.84
C ILE A 6 -35.33 35.63 -15.67
N LEU A 7 -34.73 36.80 -15.55
CA LEU A 7 -33.30 36.95 -15.34
C LEU A 7 -32.85 36.34 -14.01
N SER A 8 -33.61 36.52 -12.92
CA SER A 8 -33.30 35.91 -11.62
C SER A 8 -33.43 34.39 -11.65
N LEU A 9 -34.42 33.84 -12.35
CA LEU A 9 -34.60 32.40 -12.50
C LEU A 9 -33.47 31.75 -13.31
N LEU A 10 -33.05 32.39 -14.42
CA LEU A 10 -31.91 31.97 -15.22
C LEU A 10 -30.59 32.03 -14.44
N ALA A 11 -30.39 33.09 -13.63
CA ALA A 11 -29.22 33.22 -12.78
C ALA A 11 -29.16 32.09 -11.74
N VAL A 12 -30.28 31.76 -11.08
CA VAL A 12 -30.33 30.65 -10.11
C VAL A 12 -30.07 29.30 -10.77
N MET A 13 -30.65 29.02 -11.95
CA MET A 13 -30.38 27.78 -12.68
C MET A 13 -28.92 27.66 -13.13
N SER A 14 -28.31 28.76 -13.58
CA SER A 14 -26.89 28.82 -13.95
C SER A 14 -25.97 28.56 -12.75
N PHE A 15 -26.29 29.16 -11.58
CA PHE A 15 -25.56 28.92 -10.34
C PHE A 15 -25.68 27.48 -9.84
N ARG A 16 -26.85 26.85 -9.95
CA ARG A 16 -27.04 25.45 -9.55
C ARG A 16 -26.42 24.46 -10.54
N GLY A 17 -26.46 24.75 -11.84
CA GLY A 17 -25.82 23.95 -12.88
C GLY A 17 -24.28 23.97 -12.78
N LEU A 18 -23.70 25.11 -12.42
CA LEU A 18 -22.26 25.23 -12.21
C LEU A 18 -21.79 24.45 -10.97
N GLY A 19 -22.53 24.52 -9.86
CA GLY A 19 -22.25 23.76 -8.64
C GLY A 19 -22.23 22.24 -8.89
N ALA A 20 -23.26 21.71 -9.56
CA ALA A 20 -23.34 20.27 -9.84
C ALA A 20 -22.20 19.74 -10.72
N VAL A 21 -21.70 20.54 -11.66
CA VAL A 21 -20.55 20.17 -12.51
C VAL A 21 -19.23 20.25 -11.73
N LEU A 22 -19.08 21.22 -10.83
CA LEU A 22 -17.91 21.32 -9.94
C LEU A 22 -17.88 20.13 -8.97
N ASP A 23 -19.00 19.82 -8.33
CA ASP A 23 -19.15 18.67 -7.43
C ASP A 23 -18.85 17.35 -8.14
N ALA A 24 -19.36 17.16 -9.36
CA ALA A 24 -19.08 15.98 -10.17
C ALA A 24 -17.59 15.86 -10.55
N ARG A 25 -16.92 16.98 -10.87
CA ARG A 25 -15.48 17.01 -11.15
C ARG A 25 -14.65 16.68 -9.92
N ASP A 26 -15.04 17.22 -8.76
CA ASP A 26 -14.36 16.96 -7.50
C ASP A 26 -14.50 15.49 -7.09
N GLN A 27 -15.68 14.89 -7.29
CA GLN A 27 -15.90 13.47 -7.07
C GLN A 27 -15.01 12.59 -7.97
N VAL A 28 -14.99 12.85 -9.29
CA VAL A 28 -14.14 12.12 -10.23
C VAL A 28 -12.66 12.27 -9.88
N ARG A 29 -12.25 13.46 -9.45
CA ARG A 29 -10.87 13.73 -9.05
C ARG A 29 -10.48 12.93 -7.82
N GLN A 30 -11.30 12.93 -6.76
CA GLN A 30 -11.05 12.16 -5.54
C GLN A 30 -10.96 10.66 -5.83
N GLU A 31 -11.86 10.15 -6.67
CA GLU A 31 -11.83 8.75 -7.08
C GLU A 31 -10.57 8.41 -7.89
N THR A 32 -10.15 9.30 -8.79
CA THR A 32 -8.91 9.14 -9.56
C THR A 32 -7.68 9.13 -8.65
N GLU A 33 -7.62 10.04 -7.67
CA GLU A 33 -6.51 10.13 -6.71
C GLU A 33 -6.44 8.88 -5.80
N LYS A 34 -7.59 8.34 -5.36
CA LYS A 34 -7.69 7.07 -4.65
C LYS A 34 -7.07 5.93 -5.47
N TRP A 35 -7.54 5.72 -6.69
CA TRP A 35 -7.07 4.60 -7.53
C TRP A 35 -5.60 4.76 -7.93
N ARG A 36 -5.14 6.00 -8.13
CA ARG A 36 -3.71 6.29 -8.34
C ARG A 36 -2.87 5.89 -7.13
N SER A 37 -3.32 6.20 -5.92
CA SER A 37 -2.61 5.85 -4.68
C SER A 37 -2.55 4.33 -4.49
N VAL A 38 -3.66 3.63 -4.72
CA VAL A 38 -3.73 2.16 -4.68
C VAL A 38 -2.77 1.53 -5.69
N ALA A 39 -2.76 2.01 -6.94
CA ALA A 39 -1.86 1.52 -7.98
C ALA A 39 -0.38 1.77 -7.63
N ALA A 40 -0.05 2.97 -7.13
CA ALA A 40 1.29 3.32 -6.70
C ALA A 40 1.76 2.44 -5.54
N PHE A 41 0.88 2.16 -4.57
CA PHE A 41 1.14 1.25 -3.47
C PHE A 41 1.48 -0.16 -3.95
N PHE A 42 0.64 -0.79 -4.79
CA PHE A 42 0.90 -2.14 -5.28
C PHE A 42 2.16 -2.22 -6.14
N ALA A 43 2.41 -1.23 -7.00
CA ALA A 43 3.63 -1.17 -7.79
C ALA A 43 4.89 -1.09 -6.91
N ARG A 44 4.82 -0.32 -5.81
CA ARG A 44 5.90 -0.27 -4.83
C ARG A 44 6.07 -1.59 -4.10
N PHE A 45 4.99 -2.15 -3.55
CA PHE A 45 5.02 -3.40 -2.81
C PHE A 45 5.59 -4.54 -3.65
N GLN A 46 5.16 -4.65 -4.91
CA GLN A 46 5.69 -5.62 -5.86
C GLN A 46 7.20 -5.48 -6.04
N ARG A 47 7.70 -4.26 -6.29
CA ARG A 47 9.14 -4.02 -6.42
C ARG A 47 9.91 -4.40 -5.16
N ASP A 48 9.40 -4.01 -4.00
CA ASP A 48 10.06 -4.29 -2.74
C ASP A 48 10.16 -5.82 -2.52
N VAL A 49 9.07 -6.56 -2.75
CA VAL A 49 9.05 -8.04 -2.64
C VAL A 49 9.93 -8.72 -3.69
N GLN A 50 9.95 -8.24 -4.94
CA GLN A 50 10.82 -8.78 -6.00
C GLN A 50 12.31 -8.59 -5.70
N LEU A 51 12.67 -7.53 -4.98
CA LEU A 51 14.04 -7.25 -4.56
C LEU A 51 14.39 -7.85 -3.20
N SER A 52 13.57 -8.76 -2.66
CA SER A 52 13.83 -9.41 -1.37
C SER A 52 15.21 -10.07 -1.40
N ALA A 53 16.03 -9.72 -0.41
CA ALA A 53 17.29 -10.39 -0.19
C ALA A 53 17.03 -11.76 0.44
N PRO A 54 17.89 -12.78 0.22
CA PRO A 54 17.76 -14.12 0.78
C PRO A 54 18.14 -14.13 2.28
N ARG A 55 17.44 -13.34 3.08
CA ARG A 55 17.53 -13.30 4.54
C ARG A 55 16.18 -13.70 5.13
N PRO A 56 16.16 -14.30 6.33
CA PRO A 56 14.91 -14.68 6.98
C PRO A 56 13.96 -13.48 7.06
N LEU A 57 12.82 -13.62 6.38
CA LEU A 57 11.71 -12.68 6.41
C LEU A 57 10.92 -12.93 7.70
N ARG A 58 10.61 -11.87 8.47
CA ARG A 58 9.77 -11.99 9.68
C ARG A 58 8.43 -11.36 9.42
N ALA A 59 7.39 -12.16 9.56
CA ALA A 59 6.07 -11.83 9.08
C ALA A 59 4.97 -12.41 9.96
N ALA A 60 3.91 -11.65 10.09
CA ALA A 60 2.65 -12.05 10.70
C ALA A 60 1.49 -11.36 9.98
N SER A 61 0.27 -11.80 10.23
CA SER A 61 -0.95 -11.12 9.75
C SER A 61 -0.88 -9.62 10.08
N GLY A 62 -0.84 -8.78 9.05
CA GLY A 62 -0.82 -7.32 9.17
C GLY A 62 0.55 -6.65 9.39
N ARG A 63 1.65 -7.41 9.43
CA ARG A 63 3.01 -6.86 9.42
C ARG A 63 3.97 -7.72 8.61
N LEU A 64 4.68 -7.09 7.69
CA LEU A 64 5.74 -7.72 6.89
C LEU A 64 7.06 -7.00 7.14
N GLU A 65 8.08 -7.68 7.67
CA GLU A 65 9.44 -7.14 7.83
C GLU A 65 10.46 -8.04 7.09
N PHE A 66 11.27 -7.44 6.24
CA PHE A 66 12.24 -8.18 5.43
C PHE A 66 13.40 -7.30 4.97
N SER A 67 14.45 -7.93 4.46
CA SER A 67 15.55 -7.24 3.80
C SER A 67 15.36 -7.24 2.29
N ARG A 68 15.66 -6.13 1.64
CA ARG A 68 15.64 -6.03 0.17
C ARG A 68 16.83 -5.24 -0.36
N PHE A 69 17.19 -5.50 -1.61
CA PHE A 69 18.13 -4.67 -2.36
C PHE A 69 17.48 -3.36 -2.81
N ALA A 70 18.26 -2.33 -3.09
CA ALA A 70 17.75 -1.10 -3.70
C ALA A 70 17.66 -1.20 -5.23
N SER A 71 18.50 -2.04 -5.85
CA SER A 71 18.51 -2.32 -7.29
C SER A 71 18.42 -3.82 -7.57
N ALA A 72 17.97 -4.17 -8.77
CA ALA A 72 17.87 -5.56 -9.23
C ALA A 72 19.22 -6.22 -9.51
N GLU A 73 20.29 -5.44 -9.63
CA GLU A 73 21.65 -5.93 -9.92
C GLU A 73 22.33 -6.56 -8.69
N GLY A 74 21.74 -6.42 -7.49
CA GLY A 74 22.24 -7.05 -6.26
C GLY A 74 23.56 -6.47 -5.73
N ILE A 75 24.06 -5.39 -6.33
CA ILE A 75 25.32 -4.73 -5.95
C ILE A 75 25.18 -3.92 -4.66
N ASP A 76 23.95 -3.50 -4.31
CA ASP A 76 23.70 -2.68 -3.12
C ASP A 76 23.59 -3.51 -1.83
N MET A 77 23.87 -2.88 -0.69
CA MET A 77 23.70 -3.52 0.60
C MET A 77 22.20 -3.72 0.91
N PRO A 78 21.78 -4.92 1.35
CA PRO A 78 20.39 -5.14 1.73
C PRO A 78 19.94 -4.17 2.82
N ARG A 79 18.82 -3.51 2.59
CA ARG A 79 18.19 -2.64 3.58
C ARG A 79 16.95 -3.32 4.15
N ARG A 80 16.75 -3.14 5.45
CA ARG A 80 15.56 -3.63 6.13
C ARG A 80 14.39 -2.68 5.89
N VAL A 81 13.25 -3.25 5.54
CA VAL A 81 11.99 -2.55 5.36
C VAL A 81 10.88 -3.27 6.12
N ALA A 82 9.85 -2.53 6.54
CA ALA A 82 8.66 -3.14 7.11
C ALA A 82 7.39 -2.42 6.67
N TYR A 83 6.34 -3.18 6.34
CA TYR A 83 5.00 -2.69 6.08
C TYR A 83 4.08 -3.02 7.25
N ARG A 84 3.22 -2.07 7.62
CA ARG A 84 2.15 -2.28 8.60
C ARG A 84 1.01 -1.30 8.38
N LEU A 85 -0.16 -1.64 8.91
CA LEU A 85 -1.23 -0.67 9.16
C LEU A 85 -0.93 0.08 10.47
N ASN A 86 -1.00 1.41 10.44
CA ASN A 86 -0.87 2.24 11.62
C ASN A 86 -2.24 2.51 12.29
N GLU A 87 -2.23 3.18 13.44
CA GLU A 87 -3.45 3.53 14.20
C GLU A 87 -4.35 4.53 13.47
N ASN A 88 -3.79 5.28 12.51
CA ASN A 88 -4.51 6.24 11.69
C ASN A 88 -5.18 5.61 10.46
N HIS A 89 -5.22 4.27 10.36
CA HIS A 89 -5.78 3.55 9.22
C HIS A 89 -5.01 3.83 7.92
N GLU A 90 -3.68 3.94 8.01
CA GLU A 90 -2.79 4.14 6.87
C GLU A 90 -1.75 3.02 6.83
N ILE A 91 -1.53 2.45 5.65
CA ILE A 91 -0.37 1.58 5.45
C ILE A 91 0.86 2.46 5.37
N GLU A 92 1.82 2.19 6.24
CA GLU A 92 3.12 2.82 6.24
C GLU A 92 4.23 1.83 5.89
N ILE A 93 5.33 2.37 5.39
CA ILE A 93 6.59 1.68 5.27
C ILE A 93 7.62 2.28 6.24
N ALA A 94 8.25 1.43 7.03
CA ALA A 94 9.42 1.74 7.83
C ALA A 94 10.68 1.34 7.06
N LEU A 95 11.62 2.27 6.92
CA LEU A 95 12.91 2.08 6.25
C LEU A 95 14.02 2.25 7.27
N TRP A 96 14.79 1.20 7.53
CA TRP A 96 15.96 1.32 8.39
C TRP A 96 17.12 1.92 7.59
N PRO A 97 17.90 2.80 8.22
CA PRO A 97 19.06 3.39 7.58
C PRO A 97 20.15 2.32 7.36
N GLY A 98 21.00 2.54 6.35
CA GLY A 98 22.06 1.60 5.93
C GLY A 98 23.24 1.54 6.90
N LEU A 99 24.33 0.90 6.48
CA LEU A 99 25.53 0.63 7.33
C LEU A 99 26.09 1.85 8.07
N ASP A 100 25.95 3.06 7.52
CA ASP A 100 26.51 4.30 8.10
C ASP A 100 25.69 4.86 9.28
N ALA A 101 24.60 4.19 9.65
CA ALA A 101 23.74 4.62 10.72
C ALA A 101 24.14 4.04 12.08
N THR A 102 23.76 4.73 13.16
CA THR A 102 23.97 4.21 14.50
C THR A 102 23.24 2.87 14.66
N PRO A 103 23.79 1.89 15.42
CA PRO A 103 23.23 0.53 15.51
C PRO A 103 21.76 0.46 15.99
N HIS A 104 21.22 1.56 16.54
CA HIS A 104 19.86 1.66 17.08
C HIS A 104 19.07 2.84 16.47
N ALA A 105 19.51 3.35 15.32
CA ALA A 105 18.79 4.44 14.65
C ALA A 105 17.33 4.02 14.36
N PRO A 106 16.34 4.85 14.73
CA PRO A 106 14.95 4.56 14.44
C PRO A 106 14.72 4.56 12.92
N PRO A 107 13.79 3.74 12.40
CA PRO A 107 13.47 3.75 10.97
C PRO A 107 12.74 5.04 10.58
N ALA A 108 13.01 5.52 9.37
CA ALA A 108 12.19 6.55 8.74
C ALA A 108 10.86 5.92 8.29
N ARG A 109 9.73 6.57 8.60
CA ARG A 109 8.38 6.07 8.27
C ARG A 109 7.70 6.96 7.26
N TYR A 110 7.06 6.34 6.27
CA TYR A 110 6.31 7.03 5.23
C TYR A 110 4.97 6.37 5.01
N VAL A 111 3.90 7.16 4.91
CA VAL A 111 2.59 6.68 4.48
C VAL A 111 2.66 6.32 3.00
N VAL A 112 2.18 5.13 2.64
CA VAL A 112 2.18 4.62 1.27
C VAL A 112 0.78 4.31 0.74
N LEU A 113 -0.22 4.15 1.62
CA LEU A 113 -1.61 4.07 1.24
C LEU A 113 -2.50 4.55 2.41
N PRO A 114 -3.21 5.68 2.28
CA PRO A 114 -4.16 6.13 3.29
C PRO A 114 -5.51 5.40 3.16
N ALA A 115 -6.39 5.62 4.15
CA ALA A 115 -7.79 5.18 4.16
C ALA A 115 -7.97 3.65 3.99
N VAL A 116 -7.26 2.88 4.82
CA VAL A 116 -7.26 1.42 4.82
C VAL A 116 -7.95 0.88 6.08
N ALA A 117 -9.04 0.16 5.89
CA ALA A 117 -9.76 -0.51 6.98
C ALA A 117 -9.08 -1.81 7.42
N GLN A 118 -8.54 -2.59 6.48
CA GLN A 118 -7.84 -3.85 6.78
C GLN A 118 -6.62 -4.03 5.89
N PHE A 119 -5.55 -4.58 6.47
CA PHE A 119 -4.32 -4.95 5.80
C PHE A 119 -3.89 -6.33 6.29
N GLU A 120 -3.95 -7.32 5.42
CA GLU A 120 -3.66 -8.70 5.78
C GLU A 120 -2.74 -9.37 4.78
N LEU A 121 -1.89 -10.23 5.31
CA LEU A 121 -0.83 -10.89 4.60
C LEU A 121 -0.90 -12.38 4.89
N GLN A 122 -0.76 -13.18 3.84
CA GLN A 122 -0.59 -14.62 3.93
C GLN A 122 0.61 -15.03 3.09
N TYR A 123 1.20 -16.15 3.46
CA TYR A 123 2.47 -16.63 2.92
C TYR A 123 2.25 -18.04 2.36
N LEU A 124 2.77 -18.30 1.16
CA LEU A 124 2.70 -19.61 0.54
C LEU A 124 3.95 -20.42 0.93
N ASP A 125 3.76 -21.52 1.64
CA ASP A 125 4.85 -22.39 2.06
C ASP A 125 5.35 -23.32 0.93
N SER A 126 6.33 -24.17 1.23
CA SER A 126 6.88 -25.14 0.28
C SER A 126 5.89 -26.22 -0.15
N GLU A 127 4.88 -26.49 0.67
CA GLU A 127 3.81 -27.47 0.44
C GLU A 127 2.59 -26.85 -0.29
N LEU A 128 2.70 -25.57 -0.69
CA LEU A 128 1.64 -24.79 -1.35
C LEU A 128 0.42 -24.53 -0.45
N VAL A 129 0.64 -24.48 0.86
CA VAL A 129 -0.37 -24.11 1.86
C VAL A 129 -0.20 -22.65 2.24
N TRP A 130 -1.32 -21.93 2.35
CA TRP A 130 -1.35 -20.54 2.82
C TRP A 130 -1.32 -20.48 4.34
N VAL A 131 -0.43 -19.65 4.88
CA VAL A 131 -0.23 -19.50 6.32
C VAL A 131 -0.17 -18.03 6.70
N ASP A 132 -0.50 -17.70 7.95
CA ASP A 132 -0.62 -16.31 8.41
C ASP A 132 0.66 -15.76 9.06
N ALA A 133 1.71 -16.59 9.18
CA ALA A 133 3.00 -16.21 9.75
C ALA A 133 4.15 -16.85 8.98
N TRP A 134 5.28 -16.15 8.91
CA TRP A 134 6.50 -16.65 8.28
C TRP A 134 7.77 -16.16 8.98
N PRO A 135 8.81 -17.00 9.14
CA PRO A 135 8.73 -18.46 9.06
C PRO A 135 7.87 -19.02 10.21
N ARG A 136 7.33 -20.23 10.06
CA ARG A 136 6.64 -20.94 11.14
C ARG A 136 7.61 -21.79 11.96
N THR A 137 8.66 -22.31 11.32
CA THR A 137 9.69 -23.15 11.94
C THR A 137 11.07 -22.77 11.43
N GLU A 138 12.13 -23.15 12.16
CA GLU A 138 13.51 -22.93 11.71
C GLU A 138 13.89 -23.74 10.44
N ARG A 139 13.05 -24.71 10.05
CA ARG A 139 13.25 -25.51 8.83
C ARG A 139 12.66 -24.85 7.59
N ASP A 140 11.82 -23.83 7.75
CA ASP A 140 11.24 -23.12 6.62
C ASP A 140 12.34 -22.38 5.84
N PRO A 141 12.22 -22.27 4.51
CA PRO A 141 13.16 -21.51 3.73
C PRO A 141 13.14 -20.02 4.14
N PRO A 142 14.24 -19.28 3.88
CA PRO A 142 14.34 -17.86 4.27
C PRO A 142 13.19 -16.98 3.75
N LEU A 143 12.64 -17.34 2.59
CA LEU A 143 11.53 -16.67 1.93
C LEU A 143 10.40 -17.66 1.63
N PRO A 144 9.12 -17.24 1.75
CA PRO A 144 7.99 -18.01 1.25
C PRO A 144 7.99 -18.04 -0.28
N ARG A 145 7.25 -18.97 -0.89
CA ARG A 145 7.09 -19.03 -2.35
C ARG A 145 6.33 -17.81 -2.92
N ALA A 146 5.36 -17.31 -2.15
CA ALA A 146 4.56 -16.15 -2.52
C ALA A 146 4.00 -15.45 -1.29
N VAL A 147 3.63 -14.18 -1.46
CA VAL A 147 2.89 -13.37 -0.49
C VAL A 147 1.55 -13.00 -1.12
N ARG A 148 0.45 -13.32 -0.44
CA ARG A 148 -0.87 -12.80 -0.73
C ARG A 148 -1.11 -11.59 0.15
N LEU A 149 -1.50 -10.50 -0.47
CA LEU A 149 -1.87 -9.25 0.17
C LEU A 149 -3.36 -9.00 -0.06
N ARG A 150 -4.11 -8.84 1.03
CA ARG A 150 -5.50 -8.40 1.02
C ARG A 150 -5.61 -7.04 1.71
N ILE A 151 -6.29 -6.11 1.05
CA ILE A 151 -6.57 -4.77 1.56
C ILE A 151 -8.05 -4.51 1.45
N VAL A 152 -8.66 -4.00 2.53
CA VAL A 152 -10.00 -3.41 2.49
C VAL A 152 -9.84 -1.91 2.69
N LEU A 153 -10.32 -1.11 1.73
CA LEU A 153 -10.31 0.35 1.84
C LEU A 153 -11.42 0.82 2.80
N ALA A 154 -11.28 2.01 3.36
CA ALA A 154 -12.31 2.62 4.21
C ALA A 154 -13.65 2.82 3.46
N SER A 155 -13.61 2.94 2.13
CA SER A 155 -14.78 2.98 1.25
C SER A 155 -15.41 1.60 0.97
N GLY A 156 -14.81 0.52 1.46
CA GLY A 156 -15.37 -0.85 1.42
C GLY A 156 -14.85 -1.74 0.30
N GLU A 157 -14.06 -1.23 -0.64
CA GLU A 157 -13.50 -2.04 -1.72
C GLU A 157 -12.43 -3.00 -1.18
N GLU A 158 -12.53 -4.25 -1.61
CA GLU A 158 -11.57 -5.31 -1.29
C GLU A 158 -10.63 -5.56 -2.47
N LEU A 159 -9.32 -5.56 -2.19
CA LEU A 159 -8.26 -5.78 -3.16
C LEU A 159 -7.38 -6.94 -2.71
N VAL A 160 -7.28 -7.97 -3.55
CA VAL A 160 -6.38 -9.11 -3.34
C VAL A 160 -5.33 -9.15 -4.45
N ARG A 161 -4.06 -9.30 -4.08
CA ARG A 161 -2.94 -9.54 -5.00
C ARG A 161 -2.02 -10.62 -4.47
N VAL A 162 -1.42 -11.39 -5.37
CA VAL A 162 -0.43 -12.42 -5.04
C VAL A 162 0.88 -12.06 -5.74
N PHE A 163 1.97 -12.09 -4.98
CA PHE A 163 3.32 -11.78 -5.45
C PHE A 163 4.20 -12.99 -5.23
N ALA A 164 4.78 -13.53 -6.31
CA ALA A 164 5.79 -14.57 -6.19
C ALA A 164 7.11 -13.97 -5.67
N LEU A 165 7.79 -14.69 -4.79
CA LEU A 165 9.16 -14.37 -4.40
C LEU A 165 10.05 -15.33 -5.18
N THR A 166 10.75 -14.81 -6.17
CA THR A 166 11.76 -15.59 -6.89
C THR A 166 12.94 -15.84 -5.97
N SER A 167 13.20 -17.12 -5.70
CA SER A 167 14.41 -17.63 -5.03
C SER A 167 15.62 -17.58 -5.95
#